data_AF-A0A7S0GHU0-F1
#
_entry.id   AF-A0A7S0GHU0-F1
#
_cell.length_a   1.000
_cell.length_b   1.000
_cell.length_c   1.000
_cell.angle_alpha   90.00
_cell.angle_beta   90.00
_cell.angle_gamma   90.00
#
_symmetry.space_group_name_H-M   'P 1'
#
loop_
_entity.id
_entity.type
_entity.pdbx_description
1 polymer ?
#
loop_
_entity_poly.entity_id
_entity_poly.type
_entity_poly.pdbx_seq_one_letter_code
_entity_poly.pdbx_strand_id
1 'polypeptide(L)'
;KQCEENKHQGDDYASLPQRLDTDTSGVLLIATKKSFASYMCRLLERKTTDSVASSATTEKALMKKHYRCLLCLTHQDQYHHLQTLQNAIIVHYLNPNSHAPKHYASQIPSDTTQKWLESQLRILQVSDIWNVSFPVD
;
A
#
# COMPACT_ATOMS: atom_id res chain seq x y z
N LYS A 1 -46.23 1.45 -36.10
CA LYS A 1 -44.98 2.22 -36.34
C LYS A 1 -44.84 3.23 -35.20
N GLN A 2 -43.60 3.52 -34.78
CA GLN A 2 -43.14 4.16 -33.52
C GLN A 2 -43.08 3.13 -32.38
N CYS A 3 -41.96 2.47 -32.05
CA CYS A 3 -40.58 2.92 -31.80
C CYS A 3 -40.47 3.96 -30.69
N GLU A 4 -40.64 3.52 -29.44
CA GLU A 4 -40.00 4.14 -28.28
C GLU A 4 -38.86 3.23 -27.81
N GLU A 5 -37.71 3.37 -28.46
CA GLU A 5 -36.44 2.96 -27.88
C GLU A 5 -36.18 3.86 -26.68
N ASN A 6 -36.48 3.38 -25.47
CA ASN A 6 -35.95 3.95 -24.25
C ASN A 6 -34.44 3.72 -24.24
N LYS A 7 -33.69 4.62 -24.89
CA LYS A 7 -32.25 4.77 -24.67
C LYS A 7 -32.07 5.01 -23.18
N HIS A 8 -31.62 3.97 -22.45
CA HIS A 8 -30.98 4.17 -21.16
C HIS A 8 -29.84 5.16 -21.40
N GLN A 9 -30.07 6.39 -20.98
CA GLN A 9 -29.08 7.42 -20.82
C GLN A 9 -28.03 6.79 -19.91
N GLY A 10 -26.91 6.36 -20.50
CA GLY A 10 -25.92 5.56 -19.78
C GLY A 10 -25.37 6.44 -18.66
N ASP A 11 -25.78 6.17 -17.43
CA ASP A 11 -25.31 6.90 -16.26
C ASP A 11 -23.79 7.05 -16.32
N ASP A 12 -23.33 8.31 -16.32
CA ASP A 12 -21.92 8.61 -16.22
C ASP A 12 -21.37 7.92 -14.97
N TYR A 13 -20.57 6.88 -15.20
CA TYR A 13 -20.01 6.06 -14.13
C TYR A 13 -18.56 6.44 -13.93
N ALA A 14 -18.22 6.84 -12.70
CA ALA A 14 -16.86 7.01 -12.25
C ALA A 14 -16.73 6.44 -10.84
N SER A 15 -15.66 5.68 -10.59
CA SER A 15 -15.35 5.15 -9.27
C SER A 15 -13.84 5.08 -9.04
N LEU A 16 -13.45 4.96 -7.77
CA LEU A 16 -12.07 4.80 -7.32
C LEU A 16 -11.88 3.40 -6.73
N PRO A 17 -11.49 2.38 -7.53
CA PRO A 17 -11.20 1.03 -7.04
C PRO A 17 -10.09 0.99 -5.98
N GLN A 18 -9.20 1.98 -6.00
CA GLN A 18 -8.13 2.15 -5.03
C GLN A 18 -8.19 3.55 -4.42
N ARG A 19 -7.98 3.63 -3.10
CA ARG A 19 -7.77 4.89 -2.38
C ARG A 19 -6.29 5.24 -2.31
N LEU A 20 -6.03 6.54 -2.19
CA LEU A 20 -4.75 7.15 -1.87
C LEU A 20 -5.00 8.08 -0.68
N ASP A 21 -4.12 8.07 0.31
CA ASP A 21 -4.28 8.94 1.48
C ASP A 21 -4.08 10.41 1.08
N THR A 22 -4.70 11.33 1.81
CA THR A 22 -4.69 12.78 1.49
C THR A 22 -3.27 13.34 1.30
N ASP A 23 -2.33 12.89 2.13
CA ASP A 23 -0.93 13.35 2.11
C ASP A 23 -0.02 12.47 1.24
N THR A 24 -0.58 11.47 0.55
CA THR A 24 0.15 10.63 -0.39
C THR A 24 -0.06 11.11 -1.81
N SER A 25 1.02 11.51 -2.48
CA SER A 25 1.02 11.78 -3.91
C SER A 25 1.29 10.52 -4.72
N GLY A 26 0.77 10.42 -5.95
CA GLY A 26 1.09 9.31 -6.84
C GLY A 26 0.04 9.01 -7.89
N VAL A 27 0.05 7.76 -8.37
CA VAL A 27 -0.86 7.27 -9.39
C VAL A 27 -2.22 6.94 -8.78
N LEU A 28 -3.28 7.60 -9.27
CA LEU A 28 -4.66 7.33 -8.93
C LEU A 28 -5.38 6.68 -10.11
N LEU A 29 -6.08 5.56 -9.85
CA LEU A 29 -6.83 4.84 -10.86
C LEU A 29 -8.33 5.16 -10.75
N ILE A 30 -8.90 5.68 -11.85
CA ILE A 30 -10.33 5.97 -11.97
C ILE A 30 -10.94 4.99 -12.96
N ALA A 31 -12.01 4.31 -12.55
CA ALA A 31 -12.75 3.38 -13.41
C ALA A 31 -14.01 4.04 -13.97
N THR A 32 -14.08 4.15 -15.30
CA THR A 32 -15.22 4.72 -16.03
C THR A 32 -16.25 3.68 -16.49
N LYS A 33 -16.03 2.41 -16.16
CA LYS A 33 -16.97 1.30 -16.42
C LYS A 33 -17.11 0.41 -15.19
N LYS A 34 -18.33 0.01 -14.85
CA LYS A 34 -18.64 -0.90 -13.72
C LYS A 34 -17.88 -2.23 -13.81
N SER A 35 -17.79 -2.80 -15.00
CA SER A 35 -17.07 -4.05 -15.24
C SER A 35 -15.57 -3.94 -14.95
N PHE A 36 -14.95 -2.83 -15.36
CA PHE A 36 -13.53 -2.57 -15.07
C PHE A 36 -13.29 -2.30 -13.59
N ALA A 37 -14.17 -1.55 -12.93
CA ALA A 37 -14.09 -1.33 -11.48
C ALA A 37 -14.14 -2.67 -10.72
N SER A 38 -15.10 -3.55 -11.06
CA SER A 38 -15.21 -4.88 -10.45
C SER A 38 -13.97 -5.74 -10.71
N TYR A 39 -13.42 -5.71 -11.92
CA TYR A 39 -12.17 -6.40 -12.24
C TYR A 39 -11.00 -5.92 -11.37
N MET A 40 -10.82 -4.60 -11.26
CA MET A 40 -9.75 -4.01 -10.45
C MET A 40 -9.91 -4.30 -8.96
N CYS A 41 -11.13 -4.22 -8.41
CA CYS A 41 -11.39 -4.59 -7.01
C CYS A 41 -11.02 -6.05 -6.73
N ARG A 42 -11.34 -6.98 -7.65
CA ARG A 42 -10.96 -8.40 -7.52
C ARG A 42 -9.44 -8.59 -7.57
N LEU A 43 -8.71 -7.84 -8.39
CA LEU A 43 -7.25 -7.90 -8.41
C LEU A 43 -6.63 -7.37 -7.10
N LEU A 44 -7.16 -6.28 -6.56
CA LEU A 44 -6.73 -5.70 -5.28
C LEU A 44 -7.02 -6.63 -4.10
N GLU A 45 -8.18 -7.27 -4.10
CA GLU A 45 -8.58 -8.26 -3.10
C GLU A 45 -7.67 -9.49 -3.14
N ARG A 46 -7.47 -10.10 -4.32
CA ARG A 46 -6.55 -11.23 -4.49
C ARG A 46 -5.15 -10.92 -4.00
N LYS A 47 -4.59 -9.77 -4.37
CA LYS A 47 -3.29 -9.32 -3.87
C LYS A 47 -3.22 -9.31 -2.34
N THR A 48 -4.30 -8.87 -1.68
CA THR A 48 -4.36 -8.81 -0.21
C THR A 48 -4.43 -10.21 0.37
N THR A 49 -5.27 -11.09 -0.17
CA THR A 49 -5.40 -12.49 0.27
C THR A 49 -4.10 -13.27 0.09
N ASP A 50 -3.44 -13.15 -1.06
CA ASP A 50 -2.18 -13.82 -1.37
C ASP A 50 -1.02 -13.33 -0.48
N SER A 51 -1.08 -12.08 -0.01
CA SER A 51 -0.09 -11.55 0.94
C SER A 51 -0.30 -12.09 2.37
N VAL A 52 -1.52 -12.50 2.72
CA VAL A 52 -1.89 -13.01 4.06
C VAL A 52 -1.74 -14.52 4.16
N ALA A 53 -1.96 -15.25 3.06
CA ALA A 53 -1.70 -16.68 2.99
C ALA A 53 -0.22 -16.89 2.61
N SER A 54 0.65 -17.14 3.59
CA SER A 54 2.11 -17.31 3.45
C SER A 54 2.57 -18.48 2.55
N SER A 55 1.73 -18.98 1.65
CA SER A 55 2.02 -20.03 0.69
C SER A 55 2.61 -19.39 -0.57
N ALA A 56 3.93 -19.49 -0.69
CA ALA A 56 4.69 -19.20 -1.89
C ALA A 56 4.29 -20.16 -3.04
N THR A 57 3.10 -19.98 -3.61
CA THR A 57 2.79 -20.46 -4.95
C THR A 57 3.08 -19.34 -5.93
N THR A 58 4.00 -19.62 -6.84
CA THR A 58 4.61 -18.74 -7.86
C THR A 58 3.62 -18.23 -8.91
N GLU A 59 2.41 -17.82 -8.54
CA GLU A 59 1.57 -17.04 -9.45
C GLU A 59 2.08 -15.60 -9.45
N LYS A 60 2.45 -15.11 -10.64
CA LYS A 60 2.91 -13.73 -10.84
C LYS A 60 1.89 -12.78 -10.21
N ALA A 61 2.28 -12.10 -9.13
CA ALA A 61 1.49 -11.03 -8.54
C ALA A 61 1.05 -10.05 -9.65
N LEU A 62 -0.24 -10.06 -9.98
CA LEU A 62 -0.79 -9.37 -11.14
C LEU A 62 -0.71 -7.85 -11.01
N MET A 63 -0.57 -7.34 -9.78
CA MET A 63 -0.51 -5.90 -9.51
C MET A 63 0.53 -5.54 -8.44
N LYS A 64 1.56 -4.79 -8.84
CA LYS A 64 2.60 -4.27 -7.95
C LYS A 64 2.36 -2.78 -7.69
N LYS A 65 2.59 -2.35 -6.45
CA LYS A 65 2.57 -0.93 -6.07
C LYS A 65 3.94 -0.59 -5.53
N HIS A 66 4.59 0.41 -6.11
CA HIS A 66 5.87 0.91 -5.65
C HIS A 66 5.67 2.34 -5.16
N TYR A 67 6.18 2.63 -3.97
CA TYR A 67 6.14 3.95 -3.37
C TYR A 67 7.56 4.44 -3.17
N ARG A 68 7.73 5.76 -3.19
CA ARG A 68 8.95 6.44 -2.77
C ARG A 68 8.59 7.31 -1.59
N CYS A 69 9.45 7.33 -0.58
CA CYS A 69 9.31 8.20 0.57
C CYS A 69 10.67 8.83 0.89
N LEU A 70 10.62 10.00 1.51
CA LEU A 70 11.77 10.61 2.16
C LEU A 70 11.74 10.24 3.63
N LEU A 71 12.88 9.82 4.16
CA LEU A 71 13.06 9.46 5.56
C LEU A 71 14.03 10.45 6.18
N CYS A 72 13.62 11.08 7.29
CA CYS A 72 14.52 11.84 8.12
C CYS A 72 15.25 10.86 9.06
N LEU A 73 16.58 10.83 8.97
CA LEU A 73 17.43 9.97 9.78
C LEU A 73 18.26 10.87 10.71
N THR A 74 18.37 10.49 11.98
CA THR A 74 19.14 11.23 12.97
C THR A 74 20.58 10.76 13.06
N HIS A 75 20.85 9.50 12.73
CA HIS A 75 22.17 8.89 12.81
C HIS A 75 22.55 8.20 11.51
N GLN A 76 23.81 8.32 11.11
CA GLN A 76 24.34 7.70 9.90
C GLN A 76 24.23 6.17 9.92
N ASP A 77 24.29 5.55 11.10
CA ASP A 77 24.11 4.09 11.25
C ASP A 77 22.73 3.61 10.80
N GLN A 78 21.69 4.45 10.92
CA GLN A 78 20.35 4.12 10.44
C GLN A 78 20.32 4.02 8.91
N TYR A 79 21.07 4.87 8.23
CA TYR A 79 21.21 4.80 6.77
C TYR A 79 21.92 3.51 6.36
N HIS A 80 23.05 3.20 7.00
CA HIS A 80 23.76 1.96 6.71
C HIS A 80 22.89 0.73 6.97
N HIS A 81 22.11 0.72 8.05
CA HIS A 81 21.14 -0.33 8.30
C HIS A 81 20.11 -0.44 7.18
N LEU A 82 19.51 0.66 6.71
CA LEU A 82 18.58 0.65 5.59
C LEU A 82 19.20 0.08 4.30
N GLN A 83 20.47 0.39 4.01
CA GLN A 83 21.19 -0.20 2.88
C GLN A 83 21.30 -1.73 3.01
N THR A 84 21.54 -2.26 4.21
CA THR A 84 21.58 -3.71 4.44
C THR A 84 20.22 -4.40 4.21
N LEU A 85 19.12 -3.66 4.33
CA LEU A 85 17.76 -4.15 4.13
C LEU A 85 17.32 -4.08 2.66
N GLN A 86 18.18 -3.64 1.73
CA GLN A 86 17.83 -3.60 0.32
C GLN A 86 17.50 -5.01 -0.21
N ASN A 87 16.40 -5.10 -0.93
CA ASN A 87 15.74 -6.32 -1.39
C ASN A 87 15.17 -7.24 -0.30
N ALA A 88 15.36 -6.93 0.99
CA ALA A 88 14.78 -7.69 2.08
C ALA A 88 13.28 -7.42 2.20
N ILE A 89 12.54 -8.46 2.59
CA ILE A 89 11.15 -8.35 3.03
C ILE A 89 11.18 -8.13 4.53
N ILE A 90 10.64 -7.00 4.96
CA ILE A 90 10.51 -6.63 6.36
C ILE A 90 9.07 -6.88 6.77
N VAL A 91 8.89 -7.68 7.81
CA VAL A 91 7.59 -8.03 8.36
C VAL A 91 7.36 -7.20 9.62
N HIS A 92 6.21 -6.53 9.67
CA HIS A 92 5.72 -5.83 10.84
C HIS A 92 4.28 -6.21 11.12
N TYR A 93 3.80 -5.89 12.31
CA TYR A 93 2.46 -6.20 12.76
C TYR A 93 1.71 -4.92 13.11
N LEU A 94 0.49 -4.81 12.64
CA LEU A 94 -0.40 -3.69 12.91
C LEU A 94 -1.61 -4.15 13.73
N ASN A 95 -1.90 -3.46 14.81
CA ASN A 95 -3.19 -3.59 15.48
C ASN A 95 -4.27 -2.82 14.68
N PRO A 96 -5.26 -3.48 14.06
CA PRO A 96 -6.29 -2.80 13.29
C PRO A 96 -7.18 -1.92 14.17
N ASN A 97 -7.26 -2.20 15.46
CA ASN A 97 -8.11 -1.50 16.42
C ASN A 97 -7.40 -0.34 17.12
N SER A 98 -6.09 -0.14 16.90
CA SER A 98 -5.37 0.99 17.50
C SER A 98 -5.88 2.34 16.95
N HIS A 99 -5.73 3.41 17.73
CA HIS A 99 -6.03 4.75 17.22
C HIS A 99 -5.00 5.19 16.17
N ALA A 100 -5.37 6.16 15.34
CA ALA A 100 -4.41 6.85 14.47
C ALA A 100 -3.59 7.85 15.31
N PRO A 101 -2.29 8.06 15.01
CA PRO A 101 -1.51 7.40 13.96
C PRO A 101 -1.26 5.93 14.27
N LYS A 102 -1.30 5.09 13.23
CA LYS A 102 -1.12 3.65 13.37
C LYS A 102 0.33 3.32 13.70
N HIS A 103 0.55 2.55 14.76
CA HIS A 103 1.87 2.05 15.15
C HIS A 103 2.07 0.61 14.67
N TYR A 104 3.23 0.36 14.07
CA TYR A 104 3.66 -0.96 13.62
C TYR A 104 4.67 -1.52 14.62
N ALA A 105 4.50 -2.79 14.99
CA ALA A 105 5.40 -3.51 15.87
C ALA A 105 6.25 -4.51 15.06
N SER A 106 7.50 -4.71 15.46
CA SER A 106 8.37 -5.74 14.86
C SER A 106 7.98 -7.16 15.26
N GLN A 107 7.29 -7.33 16.38
CA GLN A 107 6.79 -8.60 16.89
C GLN A 107 5.39 -8.40 17.49
N ILE A 108 4.57 -9.45 17.46
CA ILE A 108 3.28 -9.44 18.14
C ILE A 108 3.52 -9.50 19.66
N PRO A 109 2.94 -8.59 20.46
CA PRO A 109 3.04 -8.64 21.92
C PRO A 109 2.51 -9.96 22.48
N SER A 110 3.27 -10.61 23.36
CA SER A 110 2.92 -11.95 23.87
C SER A 110 1.64 -11.99 24.72
N ASP A 111 1.26 -10.86 25.30
CA ASP A 111 0.13 -10.74 26.25
C ASP A 111 -1.15 -10.18 25.59
N THR A 112 -1.28 -10.34 24.27
CA THR A 112 -2.42 -9.80 23.53
C THR A 112 -3.39 -10.88 23.07
N THR A 113 -4.67 -10.67 23.38
CA THR A 113 -5.78 -11.44 22.79
C THR A 113 -6.29 -10.82 21.49
N GLN A 114 -5.76 -9.66 21.12
CA GLN A 114 -6.20 -8.90 19.95
C GLN A 114 -5.60 -9.50 18.67
N LYS A 115 -6.38 -9.44 17.58
CA LYS A 115 -5.90 -9.87 16.26
C LYS A 115 -4.98 -8.81 15.68
N TRP A 116 -3.71 -9.16 15.48
CA TRP A 116 -2.74 -8.34 14.76
C TRP A 116 -2.72 -8.73 13.28
N LEU A 117 -2.53 -7.74 12.41
CA LEU A 117 -2.40 -7.94 10.97
C LEU A 117 -0.92 -7.88 10.58
N GLU A 118 -0.45 -8.90 9.89
CA GLU A 118 0.87 -8.91 9.29
C GLU A 118 0.93 -7.91 8.12
N SER A 119 2.02 -7.16 8.04
CA SER A 119 2.31 -6.20 6.99
C SER A 119 3.72 -6.43 6.48
N GLN A 120 3.83 -6.75 5.19
CA GLN A 120 5.10 -7.00 4.54
C GLN A 120 5.49 -5.80 3.68
N LEU A 121 6.69 -5.29 3.89
CA LEU A 121 7.30 -4.22 3.09
C LEU A 121 8.58 -4.76 2.46
N ARG A 122 8.79 -4.50 1.17
CA ARG A 122 10.07 -4.77 0.53
C ARG A 122 10.78 -3.47 0.19
N ILE A 123 11.97 -3.27 0.72
CA ILE A 123 12.81 -2.13 0.33
C ILE A 123 13.47 -2.50 -1.00
N LEU A 124 13.10 -1.82 -2.09
CA LEU A 124 13.66 -2.11 -3.41
C LEU A 124 15.01 -1.41 -3.63
N GLN A 125 15.11 -0.18 -3.15
CA GLN A 125 16.27 0.67 -3.35
C GLN A 125 16.33 1.74 -2.25
N VAL A 126 17.55 2.04 -1.80
CA VAL A 126 17.86 3.18 -0.93
C VAL A 126 18.71 4.15 -1.76
N SER A 127 18.28 5.41 -1.87
CA SER A 127 19.03 6.44 -2.61
C SER A 127 20.13 7.06 -1.74
N ASP A 128 20.89 7.99 -2.32
CA ASP A 128 21.90 8.76 -1.60
C ASP A 128 21.27 9.63 -0.50
N ILE A 129 22.05 9.91 0.55
CA ILE A 129 21.65 10.81 1.65
C ILE A 129 21.83 12.25 1.18
N TRP A 130 20.87 13.09 1.56
CA TRP A 130 21.03 14.54 1.52
C TRP A 130 21.24 15.07 2.94
N ASN A 131 22.43 15.58 3.24
CA ASN A 131 22.72 16.16 4.55
C ASN A 131 22.08 17.55 4.64
N VAL A 132 21.20 17.73 5.63
CA VAL A 132 20.57 19.02 5.93
C VAL A 132 21.24 19.57 7.19
N SER A 133 22.01 20.64 7.05
CA SER A 133 22.51 21.43 8.19
C SER A 133 21.58 22.60 8.42
N PHE A 134 20.97 22.67 9.60
CA PHE A 134 20.25 23.86 10.03
C PHE A 134 21.25 24.84 10.65
N PRO A 135 21.20 26.14 10.33
CA PRO A 135 21.96 27.14 11.07
C PRO A 135 21.52 27.08 12.53
N VAL A 136 22.50 26.98 13.42
CA VAL A 136 22.27 27.11 14.86
C VAL A 136 22.20 28.60 15.13
N ASP A 137 21.00 29.09 15.48
CA ASP A 137 20.81 30.46 15.99
C ASP A 137 21.45 30.64 17.38
#